data_AF-A0A960TGH6-F1
#
_entry.id   AF-A0A960TGH6-F1
#
_cell.length_a   1.000
_cell.length_b   1.000
_cell.length_c   1.000
_cell.angle_alpha   90.00
_cell.angle_beta   90.00
_cell.angle_gamma   90.00
#
_symmetry.space_group_name_H-M   'P 1'
#
loop_
_entity.id
_entity.type
_entity.pdbx_description
1 polymer ?
#
loop_
_entity_poly.entity_id
_entity_poly.type
_entity_poly.pdbx_seq_one_letter_code
_entity_poly.pdbx_strand_id
1 'polypeptide(L)'
;MKSFYLFALIPFLFLSANTKEDLIEAVTDTNIPKLTELLSKEKIDLNAADSHNRTSLMIASSDNNLTVVKLLVEAGADINRKNKENGRTALMYASVNGHYDVVKYLIEQESNLINAKDKEGKTALIHAVMGGRMNVIKLLIENKANVNSRTYTDDSALSFALKTGKVEIINLLRNSGGRE
;
A
#
# COMPACT_ATOMS: atom_id res chain seq x y z
N MET A 1 10.01 -66.60 -0.98
CA MET A 1 9.30 -66.32 -2.25
C MET A 1 8.20 -65.31 -1.97
N LYS A 2 8.18 -64.22 -2.77
CA LYS A 2 7.21 -63.10 -2.86
C LYS A 2 7.28 -62.06 -1.72
N SER A 3 8.03 -60.96 -1.89
CA SER A 3 7.74 -59.71 -2.67
C SER A 3 7.02 -58.69 -1.77
N PHE A 4 7.73 -57.70 -1.21
CA PHE A 4 7.95 -56.33 -1.75
C PHE A 4 6.66 -55.59 -2.17
N TYR A 5 6.22 -54.66 -1.30
CA TYR A 5 5.65 -53.33 -1.57
C TYR A 5 5.89 -52.52 -0.27
N LEU A 6 6.97 -51.76 -0.11
CA LEU A 6 7.15 -50.40 -0.64
C LEU A 6 5.88 -49.55 -0.46
N PHE A 7 5.52 -49.24 0.79
CA PHE A 7 4.78 -47.99 1.01
C PHE A 7 5.74 -46.86 0.72
N ALA A 8 5.38 -46.15 -0.35
CA ALA A 8 6.12 -45.08 -0.95
C ALA A 8 6.65 -44.10 0.10
N LEU A 9 7.92 -43.74 -0.08
CA LEU A 9 8.41 -42.44 0.31
C LEU A 9 7.35 -41.40 -0.04
N ILE A 10 6.82 -40.75 0.98
CA ILE A 10 6.35 -39.38 0.83
C ILE A 10 7.61 -38.53 1.05
N PRO A 11 8.36 -38.10 0.02
CA PRO A 11 9.21 -36.95 0.19
C PRO A 11 8.27 -35.75 0.14
N PHE A 12 7.52 -35.52 1.22
CA PHE A 12 7.22 -34.15 1.57
C PHE A 12 8.55 -33.60 2.05
N LEU A 13 9.37 -33.23 1.07
CA LEU A 13 10.25 -32.10 1.21
C LEU A 13 9.34 -30.96 1.71
N PHE A 14 9.26 -30.85 3.03
CA PHE A 14 9.29 -29.57 3.67
C PHE A 14 10.59 -28.90 3.23
N LEU A 15 10.64 -28.45 1.96
CA LEU A 15 11.34 -27.21 1.71
C LEU A 15 10.58 -26.26 2.62
N SER A 16 11.23 -25.79 3.68
CA SER A 16 10.72 -24.70 4.47
C SER A 16 10.65 -23.50 3.54
N ALA A 17 9.58 -23.44 2.75
CA ALA A 17 9.17 -22.29 1.98
C ALA A 17 9.26 -21.13 2.95
N ASN A 18 10.15 -20.19 2.66
CA ASN A 18 10.29 -19.03 3.49
C ASN A 18 9.05 -18.19 3.21
N THR A 19 7.95 -18.49 3.88
CA THR A 19 6.58 -18.10 3.49
C THR A 19 6.41 -16.60 3.28
N LYS A 20 7.24 -15.78 3.94
CA LYS A 20 7.35 -14.34 3.70
C LYS A 20 7.97 -13.99 2.34
N GLU A 21 9.07 -14.63 1.96
CA GLU A 21 9.80 -14.38 0.71
C GLU A 21 8.96 -14.88 -0.47
N ASP A 22 8.38 -16.07 -0.36
CA ASP A 22 7.46 -16.61 -1.36
C ASP A 22 6.24 -15.68 -1.59
N LEU A 23 5.70 -15.07 -0.53
CA LEU A 23 4.58 -14.13 -0.63
C LEU A 23 5.00 -12.85 -1.37
N ILE A 24 6.14 -12.29 -0.98
CA ILE A 24 6.67 -11.05 -1.58
C ILE A 24 7.04 -11.30 -3.05
N GLU A 25 7.66 -12.44 -3.36
CA GLU A 25 7.98 -12.88 -4.72
C GLU A 25 6.71 -13.01 -5.56
N ALA A 26 5.70 -13.75 -5.08
CA ALA A 26 4.44 -13.92 -5.80
C ALA A 26 3.72 -12.59 -6.09
N VAL A 27 3.81 -11.62 -5.17
CA VAL A 27 3.28 -10.26 -5.35
C VAL A 27 4.09 -9.47 -6.37
N THR A 28 5.42 -9.50 -6.27
CA THR A 28 6.34 -8.77 -7.15
C THR A 28 6.23 -9.26 -8.60
N ASP A 29 6.17 -10.58 -8.77
CA ASP A 29 6.04 -11.22 -10.08
C ASP A 29 4.61 -11.21 -10.62
N THR A 30 3.63 -10.74 -9.83
CA THR A 30 2.20 -10.80 -10.16
C THR A 30 1.75 -12.25 -10.47
N ASN A 31 2.34 -13.23 -9.79
CA ASN A 31 2.00 -14.64 -9.94
C ASN A 31 0.72 -14.96 -9.16
N ILE A 32 -0.43 -14.64 -9.75
CA ILE A 32 -1.75 -14.82 -9.11
C ILE A 32 -1.99 -16.26 -8.64
N PRO A 33 -1.71 -17.33 -9.44
CA PRO A 33 -1.87 -18.70 -8.96
C PRO A 33 -1.01 -19.00 -7.71
N LYS A 34 0.24 -18.53 -7.67
CA LYS A 34 1.09 -18.73 -6.51
C LYS A 34 0.60 -17.94 -5.30
N LEU A 35 0.18 -16.69 -5.52
CA LEU A 35 -0.38 -15.85 -4.49
C LEU A 35 -1.62 -16.50 -3.87
N THR A 36 -2.58 -16.95 -4.67
CA THR A 36 -3.80 -17.58 -4.15
C THR A 36 -3.52 -18.89 -3.41
N GLU A 37 -2.57 -19.71 -3.90
CA GLU A 37 -2.08 -20.89 -3.17
C GLU A 37 -1.52 -20.50 -1.79
N LEU A 38 -0.70 -19.45 -1.71
CA LEU A 38 -0.10 -18.97 -0.47
C LEU A 38 -1.15 -18.40 0.51
N LEU A 39 -2.11 -17.61 0.02
CA LEU A 39 -3.18 -17.03 0.83
C LEU A 39 -4.13 -18.08 1.44
N SER A 40 -4.21 -19.27 0.85
CA SER A 40 -5.02 -20.38 1.38
C SER A 40 -4.39 -21.11 2.60
N LYS A 41 -3.14 -20.80 2.95
CA LYS A 41 -2.42 -21.47 4.05
C LYS A 41 -2.75 -20.83 5.40
N GLU A 42 -3.16 -21.63 6.38
CA GLU A 42 -3.67 -21.18 7.70
C GLU A 42 -2.71 -20.35 8.58
N LYS A 43 -1.48 -20.04 8.14
CA LYS A 43 -0.45 -19.37 8.96
C LYS A 43 0.45 -18.40 8.18
N ILE A 44 -0.02 -17.86 7.07
CA ILE A 44 0.76 -16.87 6.32
C ILE A 44 0.75 -15.51 7.02
N ASP A 45 1.93 -14.92 7.26
CA ASP A 45 2.03 -13.54 7.73
C ASP A 45 1.89 -12.57 6.55
N LEU A 46 0.68 -12.06 6.35
CA LEU A 46 0.35 -11.09 5.30
C LEU A 46 1.04 -9.73 5.49
N ASN A 47 1.56 -9.47 6.69
CA ASN A 47 2.21 -8.23 7.07
C ASN A 47 3.74 -8.37 7.17
N ALA A 48 4.26 -9.51 6.69
CA ALA A 48 5.68 -9.68 6.48
C ALA A 48 6.19 -8.58 5.54
N ALA A 49 7.40 -8.11 5.83
CA ALA A 49 8.00 -6.99 5.11
C ALA A 49 9.25 -7.44 4.36
N ASP A 50 9.47 -6.85 3.19
CA ASP A 50 10.69 -7.01 2.40
C ASP A 50 11.91 -6.35 3.09
N SER A 51 13.08 -6.42 2.45
CA SER A 51 14.31 -5.78 2.94
C SER A 51 14.22 -4.25 3.04
N HIS A 52 13.25 -3.62 2.38
CA HIS A 52 12.94 -2.19 2.45
C HIS A 52 11.78 -1.90 3.42
N ASN A 53 11.44 -2.84 4.29
CA ASN A 53 10.33 -2.75 5.26
C ASN A 53 8.94 -2.56 4.64
N ARG A 54 8.74 -2.85 3.34
CA ARG A 54 7.43 -2.77 2.68
C ARG A 54 6.69 -4.08 2.81
N THR A 55 5.41 -4.01 3.17
CA THR A 55 4.54 -5.20 3.12
C THR A 55 4.12 -5.51 1.69
N SER A 56 3.63 -6.72 1.46
CA SER A 56 3.00 -7.12 0.20
C SER A 56 1.94 -6.12 -0.29
N LEU A 57 1.10 -5.61 0.63
CA LEU A 57 0.08 -4.62 0.29
C LEU A 57 0.69 -3.29 -0.16
N MET A 58 1.81 -2.86 0.45
CA MET A 58 2.52 -1.63 0.04
C MET A 58 3.19 -1.79 -1.33
N ILE A 59 3.76 -2.96 -1.63
CA ILE A 59 4.37 -3.26 -2.93
C ILE A 59 3.31 -3.23 -4.01
N ALA A 60 2.24 -4.02 -3.86
CA ALA A 60 1.13 -4.05 -4.83
C ALA A 60 0.49 -2.67 -5.02
N SER A 61 0.38 -1.89 -3.94
CA SER A 61 -0.14 -0.51 -4.00
C SER A 61 0.81 0.48 -4.65
N SER A 62 2.12 0.23 -4.61
CA SER A 62 3.13 1.02 -5.33
C SER A 62 3.13 0.70 -6.83
N ASP A 63 2.81 -0.54 -7.19
CA ASP A 63 2.91 -1.06 -8.56
C ASP A 63 1.60 -0.98 -9.36
N ASN A 64 0.57 -0.35 -8.79
CA ASN A 64 -0.78 -0.23 -9.38
C ASN A 64 -1.49 -1.57 -9.62
N ASN A 65 -1.15 -2.61 -8.85
CA ASN A 65 -1.74 -3.93 -9.02
C ASN A 65 -3.02 -4.07 -8.19
N LEU A 66 -4.11 -3.47 -8.66
CA LEU A 66 -5.40 -3.50 -7.95
C LEU A 66 -5.89 -4.93 -7.67
N THR A 67 -5.65 -5.88 -8.58
CA THR A 67 -6.03 -7.29 -8.39
C THR A 67 -5.34 -7.88 -7.16
N VAL A 68 -4.03 -7.70 -7.05
CA VAL A 68 -3.26 -8.18 -5.89
C VAL A 68 -3.63 -7.43 -4.62
N VAL A 69 -3.87 -6.11 -4.70
CA VAL A 69 -4.35 -5.31 -3.57
C VAL A 69 -5.66 -5.89 -3.01
N LYS A 70 -6.63 -6.20 -3.88
CA LYS A 70 -7.90 -6.81 -3.47
C LYS A 70 -7.71 -8.16 -2.80
N LEU A 71 -6.94 -9.06 -3.42
CA LEU A 71 -6.66 -10.39 -2.86
C LEU A 71 -6.02 -10.31 -1.46
N LEU A 72 -5.05 -9.41 -1.27
CA LEU A 72 -4.37 -9.24 0.02
C LEU A 72 -5.32 -8.67 1.09
N VAL A 73 -6.14 -7.68 0.73
CA VAL A 73 -7.11 -7.08 1.66
C VAL A 73 -8.20 -8.07 2.04
N GLU A 74 -8.75 -8.82 1.07
CA GLU A 74 -9.75 -9.88 1.29
C GLU A 74 -9.19 -11.00 2.17
N ALA A 75 -7.89 -11.29 2.09
CA ALA A 75 -7.21 -12.24 2.96
C ALA A 75 -6.90 -11.68 4.37
N GLY A 76 -7.14 -10.40 4.63
CA GLY A 76 -6.96 -9.77 5.94
C GLY A 76 -5.60 -9.09 6.16
N ALA A 77 -4.91 -8.66 5.10
CA ALA A 77 -3.72 -7.82 5.24
C ALA A 77 -4.06 -6.51 5.97
N ASP A 78 -3.16 -6.04 6.85
CA ASP A 78 -3.38 -4.81 7.62
C ASP A 78 -3.20 -3.58 6.73
N ILE A 79 -4.32 -2.98 6.33
CA ILE A 79 -4.40 -1.77 5.51
C ILE A 79 -3.71 -0.56 6.19
N ASN A 80 -3.76 -0.49 7.52
CA ASN A 80 -3.22 0.62 8.31
C ASN A 80 -1.73 0.45 8.64
N ARG A 81 -1.14 -0.69 8.27
CA ARG A 81 0.25 -1.00 8.57
C ARG A 81 1.16 0.11 8.04
N LYS A 82 2.05 0.58 8.90
CA LYS A 82 3.13 1.50 8.56
C LYS A 82 4.43 0.74 8.41
N ASN A 83 5.21 1.04 7.38
CA ASN A 83 6.57 0.51 7.29
C ASN A 83 7.44 1.06 8.44
N LYS A 84 8.47 0.30 8.80
CA LYS A 84 9.39 0.70 9.89
C LYS A 84 10.36 1.80 9.49
N GLU A 85 10.58 2.03 8.20
CA GLU A 85 11.61 2.96 7.72
C GLU A 85 11.13 4.41 7.81
N ASN A 86 10.08 4.77 7.08
CA ASN A 86 9.55 6.13 6.98
C ASN A 86 8.10 6.25 7.51
N GLY A 87 7.47 5.16 7.93
CA GLY A 87 6.12 5.18 8.47
C GLY A 87 5.02 5.29 7.42
N ARG A 88 5.33 5.08 6.13
CA ARG A 88 4.32 5.13 5.07
C ARG A 88 3.39 3.92 5.10
N THR A 89 2.15 4.16 4.70
CA THR A 89 1.11 3.15 4.49
C THR A 89 0.96 2.81 3.01
N ALA A 90 0.20 1.76 2.69
CA ALA A 90 -0.14 1.40 1.30
C ALA A 90 -0.82 2.55 0.54
N LEU A 91 -1.73 3.28 1.20
CA LEU A 91 -2.41 4.45 0.62
C LEU A 91 -1.42 5.54 0.21
N MET A 92 -0.38 5.80 1.01
CA MET A 92 0.63 6.82 0.70
C MET A 92 1.47 6.45 -0.53
N TYR A 93 1.85 5.17 -0.67
CA TYR A 93 2.55 4.67 -1.87
C TYR A 93 1.68 4.81 -3.13
N ALA A 94 0.42 4.38 -3.07
CA ALA A 94 -0.52 4.56 -4.19
C ALA A 94 -0.73 6.06 -4.50
N SER A 95 -0.81 6.90 -3.46
CA SER A 95 -1.09 8.33 -3.61
C SER A 95 0.04 9.11 -4.29
N VAL A 96 1.30 8.88 -3.90
CA VAL A 96 2.44 9.56 -4.54
C VAL A 96 2.63 9.10 -6.00
N ASN A 97 2.28 7.86 -6.31
CA ASN A 97 2.40 7.30 -7.67
C ASN A 97 1.21 7.62 -8.57
N GLY A 98 0.06 8.01 -8.02
CA GLY A 98 -1.12 8.44 -8.78
C GLY A 98 -2.10 7.32 -9.12
N HIS A 99 -2.04 6.22 -8.37
CA HIS A 99 -2.78 4.98 -8.63
C HIS A 99 -4.22 5.10 -8.12
N TYR A 100 -5.03 5.83 -8.88
CA TYR A 100 -6.39 6.25 -8.49
C TYR A 100 -7.28 5.10 -8.01
N ASP A 101 -7.35 4.00 -8.75
CA ASP A 101 -8.25 2.88 -8.39
C ASP A 101 -7.80 2.16 -7.12
N VAL A 102 -6.48 2.08 -6.89
CA VAL A 102 -5.92 1.55 -5.64
C VAL A 102 -6.24 2.50 -4.47
N VAL A 103 -6.03 3.81 -4.64
CA VAL A 103 -6.37 4.82 -3.62
C VAL A 103 -7.85 4.74 -3.27
N LYS A 104 -8.72 4.71 -4.29
CA LYS A 104 -10.17 4.62 -4.12
C LYS A 104 -10.55 3.36 -3.32
N TYR A 105 -10.06 2.21 -3.75
CA TYR A 105 -10.35 0.95 -3.07
C TYR A 105 -9.87 0.96 -1.61
N LEU A 106 -8.64 1.40 -1.32
CA LEU A 106 -8.12 1.41 0.05
C LEU A 106 -8.94 2.33 0.98
N ILE A 107 -9.41 3.47 0.49
CA ILE A 107 -10.28 4.39 1.26
C ILE A 107 -11.66 3.77 1.53
N GLU A 108 -12.22 3.06 0.56
CA GLU A 108 -13.49 2.35 0.69
C GLU A 108 -13.43 1.23 1.75
N GLN A 109 -12.26 0.60 1.91
CA GLN A 109 -12.06 -0.46 2.91
C GLN A 109 -11.78 0.08 4.31
N GLU A 110 -11.03 1.19 4.45
CA GLU A 110 -10.72 1.78 5.76
C GLU A 110 -10.60 3.31 5.68
N SER A 111 -11.71 3.99 5.94
CA SER A 111 -11.78 5.46 5.86
C SER A 111 -10.84 6.20 6.83
N ASN A 112 -10.55 5.62 8.01
CA ASN A 112 -9.70 6.25 9.03
C ASN A 112 -8.24 6.42 8.57
N LEU A 113 -7.81 5.67 7.55
CA LEU A 113 -6.46 5.72 6.98
C LEU A 113 -6.14 7.06 6.30
N ILE A 114 -7.15 7.79 5.82
CA ILE A 114 -6.96 8.91 4.90
C ILE A 114 -6.12 10.06 5.48
N ASN A 115 -6.16 10.24 6.81
CA ASN A 115 -5.42 11.26 7.55
C ASN A 115 -4.24 10.69 8.34
N ALA A 116 -3.89 9.42 8.15
CA ALA A 116 -2.70 8.83 8.77
C ALA A 116 -1.45 9.64 8.37
N LYS A 117 -0.54 9.81 9.34
CA LYS A 117 0.73 10.51 9.14
C LYS A 117 1.90 9.55 9.14
N ASP A 118 2.84 9.76 8.21
CA ASP A 118 4.13 9.08 8.23
C ASP A 118 5.07 9.70 9.29
N LYS A 119 6.34 9.28 9.33
CA LYS A 119 7.32 9.78 10.31
C LYS A 119 7.71 11.24 10.12
N GLU A 120 7.44 11.83 8.95
CA GLU A 120 7.62 13.26 8.71
C GLU A 120 6.33 14.05 8.93
N GLY A 121 5.24 13.38 9.30
CA GLY A 121 3.93 14.00 9.48
C GLY A 121 3.16 14.16 8.18
N LYS A 122 3.62 13.61 7.06
CA LYS A 122 2.96 13.72 5.74
C LYS A 122 1.78 12.76 5.67
N THR A 123 0.66 13.25 5.13
CA THR A 123 -0.55 12.46 4.84
C THR A 123 -0.54 11.95 3.40
N ALA A 124 -1.48 11.06 3.06
CA ALA A 124 -1.69 10.64 1.66
C ALA A 124 -1.92 11.83 0.71
N LEU A 125 -2.62 12.87 1.16
CA LEU A 125 -2.85 14.10 0.38
C LEU A 125 -1.53 14.83 0.10
N ILE A 126 -0.66 14.98 1.10
CA ILE A 126 0.65 15.62 0.90
C ILE A 126 1.50 14.82 -0.09
N HIS A 127 1.51 13.49 0.03
CA HIS A 127 2.19 12.59 -0.92
C HIS A 127 1.65 12.73 -2.36
N ALA A 128 0.33 12.81 -2.53
CA ALA A 128 -0.29 13.04 -3.84
C ALA A 128 0.10 14.40 -4.44
N VAL A 129 0.18 15.46 -3.62
CA VAL A 129 0.64 16.79 -4.05
C VAL A 129 2.10 16.79 -4.46
N MET A 130 2.97 16.17 -3.67
CA MET A 130 4.40 16.01 -4.03
C MET A 130 4.54 15.27 -5.37
N GLY A 131 3.75 14.23 -5.60
CA GLY A 131 3.68 13.50 -6.88
C GLY A 131 2.97 14.27 -8.01
N GLY A 132 2.26 15.36 -7.73
CA GLY A 132 1.46 16.10 -8.71
C GLY A 132 0.23 15.34 -9.23
N ARG A 133 -0.32 14.43 -8.44
CA ARG A 133 -1.35 13.47 -8.87
C ARG A 133 -2.75 14.09 -8.76
N MET A 134 -3.10 14.94 -9.72
CA MET A 134 -4.33 15.75 -9.70
C MET A 134 -5.61 14.96 -9.42
N ASN A 135 -5.80 13.82 -10.09
CA ASN A 135 -6.95 12.93 -9.92
C ASN A 135 -7.02 12.34 -8.50
N VAL A 136 -5.89 11.91 -7.94
CA VAL A 136 -5.80 11.41 -6.56
C VAL A 136 -6.03 12.53 -5.54
N ILE A 137 -5.51 13.73 -5.78
CA ILE A 137 -5.73 14.90 -4.90
C ILE A 137 -7.24 15.19 -4.80
N LYS A 138 -7.94 15.25 -5.94
CA LYS A 138 -9.40 15.44 -5.97
C LYS A 138 -10.13 14.35 -5.19
N LEU A 139 -9.80 13.09 -5.46
CA LEU A 139 -10.39 11.94 -4.77
C LEU A 139 -10.23 12.02 -3.26
N LEU A 140 -9.03 12.36 -2.78
CA LEU A 140 -8.75 12.47 -1.34
C LEU A 140 -9.55 13.61 -0.70
N ILE A 141 -9.65 14.77 -1.37
CA ILE A 141 -10.43 15.93 -0.89
C ILE A 141 -11.93 15.60 -0.85
N GLU A 142 -12.45 14.96 -1.90
CA GLU A 142 -13.85 14.50 -1.97
C GLU A 142 -14.19 13.55 -0.81
N ASN A 143 -13.24 12.67 -0.44
CA ASN A 143 -13.32 11.76 0.70
C ASN A 143 -12.88 12.38 2.03
N LYS A 144 -12.91 13.72 2.15
CA LYS A 144 -12.70 14.46 3.41
C LYS A 144 -11.30 14.34 4.01
N ALA A 145 -10.26 14.15 3.18
CA ALA A 145 -8.89 14.34 3.63
C ALA A 145 -8.71 15.77 4.18
N ASN A 146 -8.04 15.91 5.32
CA ASN A 146 -7.79 17.21 5.92
C ASN A 146 -6.75 17.99 5.10
N VAL A 147 -7.24 18.92 4.28
CA VAL A 147 -6.46 19.80 3.39
C VAL A 147 -5.43 20.63 4.14
N ASN A 148 -5.69 20.96 5.41
CA ASN A 148 -4.83 21.78 6.26
C ASN A 148 -3.92 20.94 7.19
N SER A 149 -3.79 19.63 6.93
CA SER A 149 -2.82 18.80 7.65
C SER A 149 -1.40 19.34 7.48
N ARG A 150 -0.65 19.36 8.58
CA ARG A 150 0.73 19.84 8.61
C ARG A 150 1.70 18.72 8.94
N THR A 151 2.87 18.74 8.30
CA THR A 151 4.04 17.92 8.66
C THR A 151 4.56 18.33 10.04
N TYR A 152 5.54 17.60 10.57
CA TYR A 152 6.22 18.01 11.81
C TYR A 152 7.15 19.21 11.63
N THR A 153 7.44 19.60 10.38
CA THR A 153 8.14 20.84 10.02
C THR A 153 7.21 21.98 9.66
N ASP A 154 5.91 21.83 9.97
CA ASP A 154 4.88 22.84 9.72
C ASP A 154 4.59 23.12 8.23
N ASP A 155 4.89 22.18 7.33
CA ASP A 155 4.54 22.27 5.92
C ASP A 155 3.13 21.72 5.66
N SER A 156 2.34 22.41 4.83
CA SER A 156 1.02 21.96 4.39
C SER A 156 1.06 21.44 2.94
N ALA A 157 -0.01 20.78 2.51
CA ALA A 157 -0.19 20.43 1.10
C ALA A 157 -0.04 21.66 0.18
N LEU A 158 -0.53 22.82 0.62
CA LEU A 158 -0.41 24.08 -0.13
C LEU A 158 1.05 24.56 -0.20
N SER A 159 1.84 24.46 0.87
CA SER A 159 3.25 24.86 0.84
C SER A 159 4.07 24.01 -0.14
N PHE A 160 3.82 22.69 -0.21
CA PHE A 160 4.45 21.82 -1.22
C PHE A 160 4.00 22.17 -2.66
N ALA A 161 2.73 22.48 -2.87
CA ALA A 161 2.24 22.88 -4.19
C ALA A 161 2.87 24.20 -4.67
N LEU A 162 3.02 25.17 -3.76
CA LEU A 162 3.67 26.46 -4.04
C LEU A 162 5.16 26.28 -4.40
N LYS A 163 5.90 25.47 -3.63
CA LYS A 163 7.31 25.15 -3.89
C LYS A 163 7.55 24.53 -5.28
N THR A 164 6.57 23.78 -5.80
CA THR A 164 6.66 23.12 -7.11
C THR A 164 6.07 23.93 -8.27
N GLY A 165 5.42 25.06 -8.00
CA GLY A 165 4.83 25.94 -9.04
C GLY A 165 3.62 25.36 -9.77
N LYS A 166 2.97 24.31 -9.25
CA LYS A 166 1.84 23.63 -9.92
C LYS A 166 0.53 24.40 -9.71
N VAL A 167 0.30 25.41 -10.55
CA VAL A 167 -0.82 26.38 -10.46
C VAL A 167 -2.19 25.70 -10.27
N GLU A 168 -2.49 24.65 -11.02
CA GLU A 168 -3.78 23.96 -10.90
C GLU A 168 -3.99 23.33 -9.52
N ILE A 169 -2.94 22.73 -8.94
CA ILE A 169 -3.00 22.13 -7.60
C ILE A 169 -3.14 23.22 -6.54
N ILE A 170 -2.41 24.32 -6.69
CA ILE A 170 -2.51 25.49 -5.79
C ILE A 170 -3.96 25.99 -5.77
N ASN A 171 -4.56 26.18 -6.94
CA ASN A 171 -5.94 26.65 -7.07
C ASN A 171 -6.94 25.66 -6.47
N LEU A 172 -6.79 24.36 -6.75
CA LEU A 172 -7.64 23.32 -6.17
C LEU A 172 -7.58 23.33 -4.63
N LEU A 173 -6.38 23.37 -4.05
CA LEU A 173 -6.20 23.36 -2.60
C LEU A 173 -6.80 24.62 -1.96
N ARG A 174 -6.57 25.81 -2.54
CA ARG A 174 -7.17 27.08 -2.05
C ARG A 174 -8.70 27.04 -2.10
N ASN A 175 -9.27 26.58 -3.21
CA ASN A 175 -10.72 26.44 -3.37
C ASN A 175 -11.32 25.41 -2.40
N SER A 176 -10.50 24.45 -1.96
CA SER A 176 -10.87 23.43 -0.96
C SER A 176 -10.61 23.87 0.49
N GLY A 177 -10.32 25.15 0.71
CA GLY A 177 -10.08 25.72 2.05
C GLY A 177 -8.66 25.53 2.58
N GLY A 178 -7.70 25.20 1.72
CA GLY A 178 -6.28 25.10 2.04
C GLY A 178 -5.67 26.46 2.38
N ARG A 179 -4.93 26.50 3.49
CA ARG A 179 -4.27 27.70 4.03
C ARG A 179 -2.79 27.44 4.29
N GLU A 180 -2.01 28.52 4.35
CA GLU A 180 -0.61 28.48 4.78
C GLU A 180 -0.47 28.29 6.29
#